data_AF-A0A2M9P9M1-F1
#
_entry.id   AF-A0A2M9P9M1-F1
#
_cell.length_a   1.000
_cell.length_b   1.000
_cell.length_c   1.000
_cell.angle_alpha   90.00
_cell.angle_beta   90.00
_cell.angle_gamma   90.00
#
_symmetry.space_group_name_H-M   'P 1'
#
loop_
_entity.id
_entity.type
_entity.pdbx_description
1 polymer ?
#
loop_
_entity_poly.entity_id
_entity_poly.type
_entity_poly.pdbx_seq_one_letter_code
_entity_poly.pdbx_strand_id
1 'polypeptide(L)'
;MDRRAIVDIIAERLEQILPCYSLGSRARWSDKCNSGLAVIEALQIEGHTDADGSAFNNMVLSTARANSTFAAMTDREPGLIDHLNFRNQPVISVAGYGEMRPVAPNDSPEDKATNRRMDLRIIMYVPRQTEEIERIREKLSAGLSGEQP
;
A
#
# COMPACT_ATOMS: atom_id res chain seq x y z
N MET A 1 -21.72 0.88 9.73
CA MET A 1 -20.82 1.80 9.00
C MET A 1 -20.72 1.28 7.58
N ASP A 2 -20.90 2.13 6.58
CA ASP A 2 -20.76 1.74 5.18
C ASP A 2 -19.31 1.30 4.89
N ARG A 3 -19.13 0.14 4.24
CA ARG A 3 -17.80 -0.37 3.87
C ARG A 3 -17.08 0.61 2.95
N ARG A 4 -17.81 1.35 2.10
CA ARG A 4 -17.22 2.35 1.21
C ARG A 4 -16.63 3.52 2.00
N ALA A 5 -17.36 4.03 2.99
CA ALA A 5 -16.89 5.12 3.84
C ALA A 5 -15.58 4.79 4.57
N ILE A 6 -15.39 3.53 5.00
CA ILE A 6 -14.12 3.10 5.63
C ILE A 6 -12.96 3.16 4.64
N VAL A 7 -13.19 2.66 3.41
CA VAL A 7 -12.17 2.69 2.34
C VAL A 7 -11.79 4.13 1.98
N ASP A 8 -12.77 5.02 1.89
CA ASP A 8 -12.54 6.44 1.58
C ASP A 8 -11.70 7.11 2.68
N ILE A 9 -12.03 6.88 3.96
CA ILE A 9 -11.24 7.40 5.09
C ILE A 9 -9.79 6.89 5.05
N ILE A 10 -9.60 5.61 4.73
CA ILE A 10 -8.26 5.03 4.61
C ILE A 10 -7.48 5.69 3.47
N ALA A 11 -8.10 5.87 2.30
CA ALA A 11 -7.49 6.54 1.15
C ALA A 11 -7.04 7.97 1.51
N GLU A 12 -7.92 8.76 2.13
CA GLU A 12 -7.62 10.12 2.59
C GLU A 12 -6.45 10.16 3.58
N ARG A 13 -6.41 9.21 4.53
CA ARG A 13 -5.32 9.13 5.52
C ARG A 13 -4.00 8.72 4.89
N LEU A 14 -4.03 7.79 3.94
CA LEU A 14 -2.83 7.41 3.21
C LEU A 14 -2.30 8.59 2.39
N GLU A 15 -3.15 9.32 1.69
CA GLU A 15 -2.76 10.51 0.93
C GLU A 15 -2.12 11.60 1.82
N GLN A 16 -2.54 11.69 3.08
CA GLN A 16 -1.93 12.61 4.06
C GLN A 16 -0.56 12.12 4.57
N ILE A 17 -0.33 10.81 4.62
CA ILE A 17 0.86 10.20 5.25
C ILE A 17 1.95 9.91 4.22
N LEU A 18 1.58 9.37 3.05
CA LEU A 18 2.51 8.94 1.99
C LEU A 18 3.50 10.03 1.55
N PRO A 19 3.16 11.34 1.47
CA PRO A 19 4.13 12.39 1.14
C PRO A 19 5.40 12.38 1.99
N CYS A 20 5.35 11.91 3.24
CA CYS A 20 6.51 11.87 4.13
C CYS A 20 7.45 10.70 3.88
N TYR A 21 6.99 9.64 3.21
CA TYR A 21 7.70 8.38 3.04
C TYR A 21 7.86 7.95 1.57
N SER A 22 7.45 8.80 0.64
CA SER A 22 7.54 8.55 -0.79
C SER A 22 8.29 9.68 -1.50
N LEU A 23 8.62 9.44 -2.75
CA LEU A 23 9.35 10.33 -3.63
C LEU A 23 8.45 10.84 -4.76
N GLY A 24 8.99 11.73 -5.59
CA GLY A 24 8.29 12.33 -6.72
C GLY A 24 7.69 13.71 -6.39
N SER A 25 6.82 14.20 -7.26
CA SER A 25 6.22 15.55 -7.15
C SER A 25 5.36 15.72 -5.89
N ARG A 26 4.82 14.62 -5.35
CA ARG A 26 4.03 14.59 -4.12
C ARG A 26 4.86 14.51 -2.84
N ALA A 27 6.18 14.35 -2.92
CA ALA A 27 7.03 14.25 -1.74
C ALA A 27 6.96 15.55 -0.91
N ARG A 28 6.67 15.41 0.39
CA ARG A 28 6.61 16.50 1.38
C ARG A 28 7.32 16.06 2.64
N TRP A 29 8.51 15.49 2.48
CA TRP A 29 9.33 15.06 3.59
C TRP A 29 9.68 16.24 4.50
N SER A 30 9.68 15.98 5.80
CA SER A 30 10.29 16.85 6.79
C SER A 30 10.82 16.01 7.94
N ASP A 31 11.82 16.52 8.65
CA ASP A 31 12.36 15.87 9.84
C ASP A 31 11.28 15.59 10.91
N LYS A 32 10.23 16.41 10.96
CA LYS A 32 9.09 16.23 11.89
C LYS A 32 8.29 14.96 11.64
N CYS A 33 8.12 14.54 10.38
CA CYS A 33 7.31 13.36 10.05
C CYS A 33 8.15 12.12 9.74
N ASN A 34 9.41 12.28 9.32
CA ASN A 34 10.25 11.15 8.92
C ASN A 34 11.76 11.44 9.13
N SER A 35 12.15 11.71 10.38
CA SER A 35 13.56 11.87 10.77
C SER A 35 14.43 10.64 10.50
N GLY A 36 13.81 9.45 10.45
CA GLY A 36 14.48 8.19 10.15
C GLY A 36 14.81 7.96 8.67
N LEU A 37 14.47 8.89 7.78
CA LEU A 37 14.69 8.79 6.33
C LEU A 37 14.10 7.50 5.73
N ALA A 38 13.00 7.01 6.30
CA ALA A 38 12.37 5.79 5.84
C ALA A 38 11.65 6.03 4.51
N VAL A 39 11.82 5.12 3.55
CA VAL A 39 11.15 5.21 2.24
C VAL A 39 10.30 3.96 2.05
N ILE A 40 9.07 4.14 1.58
CA ILE A 40 8.18 3.04 1.21
C ILE A 40 8.62 2.48 -0.14
N GLU A 41 8.81 1.17 -0.19
CA GLU A 41 9.02 0.42 -1.43
C GLU A 41 7.68 0.08 -2.09
N ALA A 42 6.72 -0.42 -1.31
CA ALA A 42 5.39 -0.75 -1.80
C ALA A 42 4.32 -0.63 -0.68
N LEU A 43 3.11 -0.24 -1.07
CA LEU A 43 1.87 -0.33 -0.31
C LEU A 43 0.96 -1.29 -1.06
N GLN A 44 0.76 -2.49 -0.52
CA GLN A 44 -0.01 -3.55 -1.17
C GLN A 44 -1.41 -3.65 -0.57
N ILE A 45 -2.42 -3.64 -1.44
CA ILE A 45 -3.79 -4.01 -1.10
C ILE A 45 -3.93 -5.50 -1.35
N GLU A 46 -4.09 -6.27 -0.28
CA GLU A 46 -4.05 -7.73 -0.30
C GLU A 46 -5.46 -8.32 -0.11
N GLY A 47 -5.93 -9.09 -1.09
CA GLY A 47 -7.19 -9.82 -1.01
C GLY A 47 -7.01 -11.25 -0.53
N HIS A 48 -7.90 -11.69 0.36
CA HIS A 48 -7.91 -13.05 0.91
C HIS A 48 -9.31 -13.68 0.86
N THR A 49 -9.36 -15.00 0.72
CA THR A 49 -10.57 -15.82 0.84
C THR A 49 -10.40 -16.85 1.95
N ASP A 50 -11.51 -17.49 2.32
CA ASP A 50 -11.46 -18.78 2.99
C ASP A 50 -11.12 -19.89 1.98
N ALA A 51 -11.18 -21.15 2.45
CA ALA A 51 -10.92 -22.33 1.63
C ALA A 51 -12.15 -22.87 0.87
N ASP A 52 -13.27 -22.13 0.82
CA ASP A 52 -14.45 -22.60 0.08
C ASP A 52 -14.29 -22.32 -1.42
N GLY A 53 -14.54 -23.33 -2.25
CA GLY A 53 -14.38 -23.25 -3.70
C GLY A 53 -13.06 -23.82 -4.21
N SER A 54 -12.74 -23.54 -5.48
CA SER A 54 -11.47 -23.98 -6.07
C SER A 54 -10.38 -22.94 -5.82
N ALA A 55 -9.15 -23.40 -5.60
CA ALA A 55 -7.99 -22.51 -5.39
C ALA A 55 -7.84 -21.45 -6.50
N PHE A 56 -8.09 -21.82 -7.77
CA PHE A 56 -8.04 -20.87 -8.88
C PHE A 56 -9.15 -19.81 -8.78
N ASN A 57 -10.39 -20.19 -8.47
CA ASN A 57 -11.48 -19.23 -8.29
C ASN A 57 -11.21 -18.30 -7.11
N ASN A 58 -10.63 -18.82 -6.02
CA ASN A 58 -10.23 -18.04 -4.86
C ASN A 58 -9.13 -17.04 -5.18
N MET A 59 -8.16 -17.41 -6.02
CA MET A 59 -7.15 -16.49 -6.56
C MET A 59 -7.78 -15.36 -7.40
N VAL A 60 -8.70 -15.70 -8.31
CA VAL A 60 -9.39 -14.70 -9.12
C VAL A 60 -10.26 -13.78 -8.25
N LEU A 61 -11.04 -14.33 -7.33
CA LEU A 61 -11.94 -13.58 -6.46
C LEU A 61 -11.18 -12.62 -5.53
N SER A 62 -10.11 -13.11 -4.89
CA SER A 62 -9.29 -12.29 -4.01
C SER A 62 -8.65 -11.12 -4.77
N THR A 63 -8.09 -11.37 -5.96
CA THR A 63 -7.51 -10.35 -6.82
C THR A 63 -8.55 -9.33 -7.27
N ALA A 64 -9.73 -9.78 -7.69
CA ALA A 64 -10.82 -8.90 -8.12
C ALA A 64 -11.29 -7.98 -6.98
N ARG A 65 -11.44 -8.51 -5.75
CA ARG A 65 -11.80 -7.71 -4.58
C ARG A 65 -10.73 -6.65 -4.29
N ALA A 66 -9.46 -7.02 -4.35
CA ALA A 66 -8.36 -6.10 -4.12
C ALA A 66 -8.28 -5.00 -5.20
N ASN A 67 -8.51 -5.34 -6.47
CA ASN A 67 -8.63 -4.36 -7.57
C ASN A 67 -9.81 -3.40 -7.34
N SER A 68 -10.97 -3.90 -6.90
CA SER A 68 -12.11 -3.03 -6.58
C SER A 68 -11.81 -2.08 -5.42
N THR A 69 -11.07 -2.52 -4.41
CA THR A 69 -10.61 -1.64 -3.33
C THR A 69 -9.60 -0.61 -3.83
N PHE A 70 -8.65 -1.00 -4.68
CA PHE A 70 -7.71 -0.07 -5.33
C PHE A 70 -8.44 1.01 -6.14
N ALA A 71 -9.38 0.60 -6.99
CA ALA A 71 -10.21 1.53 -7.76
C ALA A 71 -10.98 2.47 -6.85
N ALA A 72 -11.61 1.94 -5.79
CA ALA A 72 -12.30 2.76 -4.80
C ALA A 72 -11.40 3.82 -4.15
N MET A 73 -10.21 3.42 -3.71
CA MET A 73 -9.26 4.34 -3.08
C MET A 73 -8.77 5.42 -4.04
N THR A 74 -8.44 5.05 -5.29
CA THR A 74 -7.92 5.97 -6.31
C THR A 74 -9.00 6.85 -6.94
N ASP A 75 -10.25 6.40 -6.99
CA ASP A 75 -11.40 7.26 -7.33
C ASP A 75 -11.59 8.35 -6.27
N ARG A 76 -11.37 8.02 -4.99
CA ARG A 76 -11.50 8.98 -3.88
C ARG A 76 -10.31 9.92 -3.80
N GLU A 77 -9.10 9.39 -3.91
CA GLU A 77 -7.83 10.13 -3.87
C GLU A 77 -6.95 9.74 -5.08
N PRO A 78 -7.13 10.42 -6.23
CA PRO A 78 -6.37 10.13 -7.44
C PRO A 78 -4.85 10.33 -7.29
N GLY A 79 -4.42 11.12 -6.30
CA GLY A 79 -3.00 11.34 -6.01
C GLY A 79 -2.25 10.11 -5.53
N LEU A 80 -2.96 9.07 -5.05
CA LEU A 80 -2.36 7.87 -4.49
C LEU A 80 -1.41 7.15 -5.46
N ILE A 81 -1.69 7.23 -6.77
CA ILE A 81 -0.88 6.58 -7.82
C ILE A 81 0.42 7.33 -8.14
N ASP A 82 0.54 8.59 -7.74
CA ASP A 82 1.70 9.45 -8.06
C ASP A 82 2.78 9.40 -6.97
N HIS A 83 2.53 8.69 -5.86
CA HIS A 83 3.55 8.45 -4.84
C HIS A 83 4.56 7.42 -5.33
N LEU A 84 5.83 7.80 -5.41
CA LEU A 84 6.88 6.96 -5.99
C LEU A 84 7.80 6.35 -4.94
N ASN A 85 8.27 5.13 -5.20
CA ASN A 85 9.33 4.50 -4.43
C ASN A 85 10.72 5.00 -4.85
N PHE A 86 11.77 4.46 -4.25
CA PHE A 86 13.17 4.81 -4.55
C PHE A 86 13.58 4.63 -6.02
N ARG A 87 12.87 3.74 -6.74
CA ARG A 87 13.07 3.39 -8.15
C ARG A 87 12.17 4.18 -9.11
N ASN A 88 11.49 5.22 -8.63
CA ASN A 88 10.54 6.02 -9.41
C ASN A 88 9.34 5.21 -9.96
N GLN A 89 8.86 4.24 -9.18
CA GLN A 89 7.68 3.44 -9.51
C GLN A 89 6.57 3.74 -8.50
N PRO A 90 5.28 3.68 -8.89
CA PRO A 90 4.18 3.85 -7.95
C PRO A 90 4.30 2.91 -6.74
N VAL A 91 4.12 3.44 -5.52
CA VAL A 91 4.17 2.63 -4.29
C VAL A 91 2.94 1.74 -4.17
N ILE A 92 1.76 2.24 -4.57
CA ILE A 92 0.50 1.51 -4.40
C ILE A 92 0.40 0.35 -5.40
N SER A 93 -0.01 -0.82 -4.92
CA SER A 93 -0.11 -2.06 -5.70
C SER A 93 -1.19 -2.98 -5.15
N VAL A 94 -1.53 -4.02 -5.92
CA VAL A 94 -2.57 -5.01 -5.59
C VAL A 94 -1.98 -6.42 -5.59
N ALA A 95 -2.42 -7.25 -4.64
CA ALA A 95 -2.15 -8.68 -4.61
C ALA A 95 -3.42 -9.47 -4.24
N GLY A 96 -3.62 -10.63 -4.86
CA GLY A 96 -4.61 -11.63 -4.44
C GLY A 96 -3.90 -12.90 -4.00
N TYR A 97 -4.27 -13.44 -2.84
CA TYR A 97 -3.66 -14.66 -2.29
C TYR A 97 -4.62 -15.85 -2.21
N GLY A 98 -5.90 -15.66 -2.57
CA GLY A 98 -6.94 -16.66 -2.36
C GLY A 98 -6.92 -17.19 -0.92
N GLU A 99 -6.94 -18.50 -0.78
CA GLU A 99 -6.92 -19.21 0.51
C GLU A 99 -5.51 -19.49 1.06
N MET A 100 -4.45 -19.15 0.32
CA MET A 100 -3.08 -19.62 0.58
C MET A 100 -2.41 -18.99 1.82
N ARG A 101 -3.05 -17.98 2.44
CA ARG A 101 -2.55 -17.28 3.63
C ARG A 101 -3.66 -17.15 4.70
N PRO A 102 -4.12 -18.29 5.27
CA PRO A 102 -5.12 -18.27 6.32
C PRO A 102 -4.52 -17.67 7.60
N VAL A 103 -5.33 -16.91 8.34
CA VAL A 103 -4.98 -16.39 9.67
C VAL A 103 -5.74 -17.11 10.79
N ALA A 104 -6.75 -17.89 10.41
CA ALA A 104 -7.49 -18.81 11.26
C ALA A 104 -7.71 -20.13 10.51
N PRO A 105 -8.05 -21.25 11.19
CA PRO A 105 -8.47 -22.49 10.55
C PRO A 105 -9.63 -22.28 9.54
N ASN A 106 -9.97 -23.24 8.69
CA ASN A 106 -11.13 -23.12 7.79
C ASN A 106 -12.29 -24.03 8.23
N ASP A 107 -12.35 -24.33 9.52
CA ASP A 107 -13.19 -25.40 10.06
C ASP A 107 -14.54 -24.89 10.58
N SER A 108 -14.62 -23.60 10.95
CA SER A 108 -15.85 -22.97 11.42
C SER A 108 -16.29 -21.81 10.52
N PRO A 109 -17.60 -21.46 10.49
CA PRO A 109 -18.08 -20.28 9.77
C PRO A 109 -17.41 -18.97 10.22
N GLU A 110 -17.03 -18.87 11.50
CA GLU A 110 -16.38 -17.70 12.09
C GLU A 110 -14.92 -17.58 11.63
N ASP A 111 -14.18 -18.68 11.63
CA ASP A 111 -12.80 -18.68 11.14
C ASP A 111 -12.73 -18.40 9.64
N LYS A 112 -13.65 -18.98 8.85
CA LYS A 112 -13.81 -18.66 7.43
C LYS A 112 -14.10 -17.18 7.20
N ALA A 113 -14.99 -16.59 8.00
CA ALA A 113 -15.27 -15.16 7.92
C ALA A 113 -14.03 -14.31 8.19
N THR A 114 -13.19 -14.73 9.15
CA THR A 114 -11.91 -14.08 9.48
C THR A 114 -10.92 -14.17 8.32
N ASN A 115 -10.90 -15.30 7.59
CA ASN A 115 -10.05 -15.47 6.42
C ASN A 115 -10.50 -14.63 5.20
N ARG A 116 -11.80 -14.31 5.06
CA ARG A 116 -12.35 -13.45 3.99
C ARG A 116 -12.09 -11.95 4.18
N ARG A 117 -10.83 -11.56 4.32
CA ARG A 117 -10.40 -10.18 4.67
C ARG A 117 -9.68 -9.44 3.54
N MET A 118 -9.47 -8.15 3.77
CA MET A 118 -8.63 -7.26 2.97
C MET A 118 -7.55 -6.69 3.88
N ASP A 119 -6.27 -6.84 3.51
CA ASP A 119 -5.14 -6.34 4.29
C ASP A 119 -4.43 -5.20 3.52
N LEU A 120 -3.80 -4.29 4.27
CA LEU A 120 -2.87 -3.31 3.73
C LEU A 120 -1.47 -3.62 4.24
N ARG A 121 -0.53 -3.85 3.32
CA ARG A 121 0.85 -4.19 3.66
C ARG A 121 1.81 -3.12 3.16
N ILE A 122 2.52 -2.48 4.08
CA ILE A 122 3.57 -1.51 3.76
C ILE A 122 4.92 -2.22 3.81
N ILE A 123 5.67 -2.16 2.71
CA ILE A 123 7.01 -2.69 2.56
C ILE A 123 7.95 -1.49 2.50
N MET A 124 8.94 -1.46 3.40
CA MET A 124 9.93 -0.39 3.44
C MET A 124 11.12 -0.73 2.56
N TYR A 125 11.69 0.28 1.92
CA TYR A 125 12.99 0.18 1.25
C TYR A 125 14.09 0.00 2.29
N VAL A 126 14.96 -0.98 2.07
CA VAL A 126 16.12 -1.25 2.93
C VAL A 126 17.39 -0.90 2.14
N PRO A 127 18.08 0.21 2.46
CA PRO A 127 19.35 0.52 1.83
C PRO A 127 20.38 -0.55 2.17
N ARG A 128 21.15 -0.96 1.17
CA ARG A 128 22.21 -1.98 1.29
C ARG A 128 23.58 -1.37 1.57
N GLN A 129 23.75 -0.09 1.28
CA GLN A 129 25.02 0.63 1.42
C GLN A 129 24.77 2.02 2.02
N THR A 130 25.77 2.56 2.72
CA THR A 130 25.68 3.87 3.39
C THR A 130 25.46 5.00 2.39
N GLU A 131 26.05 4.90 1.20
CA GLU A 131 25.88 5.86 0.10
C GLU A 131 24.42 5.98 -0.36
N GLU A 132 23.62 4.93 -0.19
CA GLU A 132 22.19 4.97 -0.50
C GLU A 132 21.41 5.80 0.53
N ILE A 133 21.86 5.88 1.78
CA ILE A 133 21.20 6.68 2.83
C ILE A 133 21.30 8.17 2.48
N GLU A 134 22.47 8.63 2.04
CA GLU A 134 22.64 10.02 1.60
C GLU A 134 21.78 10.32 0.37
N ARG A 135 21.74 9.41 -0.61
CA ARG A 135 20.85 9.54 -1.78
C ARG A 135 19.37 9.59 -1.40
N ILE A 136 18.96 8.80 -0.40
CA ILE A 136 17.58 8.83 0.11
C ILE A 136 17.28 10.21 0.68
N ARG A 137 18.19 10.76 1.51
CA ARG A 137 18.04 12.11 2.08
C ARG A 137 17.90 13.16 0.99
N GLU A 138 18.80 13.15 0.00
CA GLU A 138 18.78 14.07 -1.14
C GLU A 138 17.46 13.99 -1.91
N LYS A 139 17.00 12.77 -2.23
CA LYS A 139 15.75 12.59 -2.99
C LYS A 139 14.50 13.00 -2.19
N LEU A 140 14.47 12.72 -0.88
CA LEU A 140 13.36 13.11 -0.01
C LEU A 140 13.30 14.64 0.13
N SER A 141 14.45 15.31 0.28
CA SER A 141 14.51 16.76 0.44
C SER A 141 14.33 17.51 -0.89
N ALA A 142 14.67 16.92 -2.04
CA ALA A 142 14.46 17.54 -3.35
C ALA A 142 12.99 17.89 -3.64
N GLY A 143 12.03 17.13 -3.09
CA GLY A 143 10.60 17.43 -3.20
C GLY A 143 10.18 18.76 -2.56
N LEU A 144 11.04 19.37 -1.74
CA LEU A 144 10.81 20.67 -1.10
C LEU A 144 11.21 21.86 -2.00
N SER A 145 12.06 21.65 -3.00
CA SER A 145 12.73 22.72 -3.74
C SER A 145 11.97 23.19 -4.99
N GLY A 146 10.95 22.48 -5.45
CA GLY A 146 10.19 22.83 -6.66
C GLY A 146 10.98 22.76 -7.99
N GLU A 147 12.28 22.49 -7.95
CA GLU A 147 13.12 22.28 -9.13
C GLU A 147 13.23 20.77 -9.40
N GLN A 148 12.45 20.30 -10.37
CA GLN A 148 12.84 19.13 -11.16
C GLN A 148 13.67 19.62 -12.36
N PRO A 149 14.76 18.92 -12.74
CA PRO A 149 15.40 19.15 -14.03
C PRO A 149 14.49 18.81 -15.21
#